data_AF-A0A183DL04-F1
#
_entry.id   AF-A0A183DL04-F1
#
_cell.length_a   1.000
_cell.length_b   1.000
_cell.length_c   1.000
_cell.angle_alpha   90.00
_cell.angle_beta   90.00
_cell.angle_gamma   90.00
#
_symmetry.space_group_name_H-M   'P 1'
#
loop_
_entity.id
_entity.type
_entity.pdbx_description
1 polymer ?
#
loop_
_entity_poly.entity_id
_entity_poly.type
_entity_poly.pdbx_seq_one_letter_code
_entity_poly.pdbx_strand_id
1 'polypeptide(L)'
;MPVMETFPDTLEQDLVWSDPKLDIRGFEPNKLRNVSVSFGEDVVHKTCRRLKLDLIIRAHQVMENGYGFFAGRKLVTIFSAPLYAELV
;
A
#
# COMPACT_ATOMS: atom_id res chain seq x y z
N MET A 1 8.65 -1.82 -23.63
CA MET A 1 9.95 -2.26 -23.07
C MET A 1 9.75 -2.38 -21.56
N PRO A 2 10.07 -3.51 -20.92
CA PRO A 2 10.02 -3.57 -19.45
C PRO A 2 10.92 -2.47 -18.90
N VAL A 3 10.52 -1.86 -17.79
CA VAL A 3 11.31 -0.81 -17.14
C VAL A 3 12.61 -1.46 -16.68
N MET A 4 13.72 -1.15 -17.37
CA MET A 4 15.03 -1.81 -17.22
C MET A 4 15.86 -1.28 -16.05
N GLU A 5 15.38 -0.23 -15.35
CA GLU A 5 16.05 0.34 -14.20
C GLU A 5 14.98 0.69 -13.17
N THR A 6 14.84 -0.13 -12.12
CA THR A 6 14.20 0.33 -10.89
C THR A 6 15.18 1.28 -10.23
N PHE A 7 15.04 2.58 -10.54
CA PHE A 7 15.78 3.62 -9.83
C PHE A 7 15.61 3.39 -8.32
N PRO A 8 16.69 3.42 -7.52
CA PRO A 8 16.52 3.39 -6.07
C PRO A 8 15.75 4.65 -5.65
N ASP A 9 14.65 4.44 -4.93
CA ASP A 9 13.94 5.42 -4.11
C ASP A 9 13.31 6.62 -4.84
N THR A 10 12.48 6.36 -5.85
CA THR A 10 11.66 7.41 -6.48
C THR A 10 10.25 7.46 -5.92
N LEU A 11 9.65 8.65 -5.93
CA LEU A 11 8.28 8.87 -5.46
C LEU A 11 7.28 8.03 -6.27
N GLU A 12 7.43 7.96 -7.59
CA GLU A 12 6.56 7.18 -8.45
C GLU A 12 6.60 5.68 -8.13
N GLN A 13 7.78 5.14 -7.79
CA GLN A 13 7.90 3.75 -7.35
C GLN A 13 7.13 3.53 -6.04
N ASP A 14 7.28 4.44 -5.07
CA ASP A 14 6.60 4.31 -3.79
C ASP A 14 5.09 4.49 -3.90
N LEU A 15 4.62 5.34 -4.81
CA LEU A 15 3.19 5.51 -5.07
C LEU A 15 2.53 4.24 -5.62
N VAL A 16 3.26 3.41 -6.38
CA VAL A 16 2.69 2.21 -7.02
C VAL A 16 3.00 0.90 -6.29
N TRP A 17 4.06 0.82 -5.49
CA TRP A 17 4.54 -0.44 -4.88
C TRP A 17 4.61 -0.47 -3.35
N SER A 18 4.41 0.65 -2.66
CA SER A 18 4.39 0.63 -1.20
C SER A 18 3.17 -0.13 -0.65
N ASP A 19 3.28 -0.75 0.53
CA ASP A 19 2.19 -1.50 1.17
C ASP A 19 2.00 -1.14 2.65
N PRO A 20 0.75 -1.00 3.15
CA PRO A 20 0.51 -0.93 4.59
C PRO A 20 0.88 -2.25 5.27
N LYS A 21 1.46 -2.19 6.46
CA LYS A 21 1.82 -3.37 7.25
C LYS A 21 1.49 -3.16 8.73
N LEU A 22 0.93 -4.20 9.36
CA LEU A 22 0.69 -4.25 10.79
C LEU A 22 2.01 -4.38 11.57
N ASP A 23 1.98 -3.97 12.84
CA ASP A 23 3.08 -4.18 13.80
C ASP A 23 4.40 -3.50 13.45
N ILE A 24 4.37 -2.46 12.61
CA ILE A 24 5.53 -1.61 12.32
C ILE A 24 5.21 -0.13 12.60
N ARG A 25 6.27 0.64 12.85
CA ARG A 25 6.21 2.10 13.01
C ARG A 25 7.12 2.75 11.99
N GLY A 26 6.63 3.77 11.30
CA GLY A 26 7.39 4.42 10.22
C GLY A 26 7.40 3.59 8.94
N PHE A 27 8.55 3.53 8.29
CA PHE A 27 8.78 2.81 7.03
C PHE A 27 9.84 1.72 7.20
N GLU A 28 9.70 0.62 6.48
CA GLU A 28 10.72 -0.44 6.36
C GLU A 28 10.77 -0.98 4.92
N PRO A 29 11.84 -1.68 4.50
CA PRO A 29 11.88 -2.30 3.18
C PRO A 29 10.75 -3.31 2.95
N ASN A 30 10.05 -3.22 1.81
CA ASN A 30 8.96 -4.15 1.49
C ASN A 30 9.51 -5.49 1.00
N LYS A 31 9.77 -6.40 1.95
CA LYS A 31 10.34 -7.73 1.67
C LYS A 31 9.44 -8.62 0.80
N LEU A 32 8.12 -8.41 0.81
CA LEU A 32 7.18 -9.22 0.03
C LEU A 32 7.21 -8.85 -1.46
N ARG A 33 7.38 -7.55 -1.75
CA ARG A 33 7.44 -7.04 -3.14
C ARG A 33 8.86 -7.00 -3.69
N ASN A 34 9.86 -6.98 -2.80
CA ASN A 34 11.27 -6.76 -3.13
C ASN A 34 11.52 -5.44 -3.87
N VAL A 35 10.63 -4.46 -3.67
CA VAL A 35 10.67 -3.10 -4.23
C VAL A 35 9.88 -2.18 -3.30
N SER A 36 10.29 -0.92 -3.17
CA SER A 36 9.65 0.09 -2.31
C SER A 36 9.63 -0.32 -0.81
N VAL A 37 8.72 0.28 -0.05
CA VAL A 37 8.64 0.26 1.41
C VAL A 37 7.28 -0.24 1.91
N SER A 38 7.29 -0.90 3.06
CA SER A 38 6.10 -1.08 3.88
C SER A 38 5.97 0.09 4.85
N PHE A 39 4.73 0.48 5.20
CA PHE A 39 4.48 1.60 6.12
C PHE A 39 3.45 1.27 7.20
N GLY A 40 3.66 1.83 8.39
CA GLY A 40 2.80 1.65 9.56
C GLY A 40 1.61 2.61 9.62
N GLU A 41 0.73 2.39 10.61
CA GLU A 41 -0.46 3.23 10.84
C GLU A 41 -0.10 4.68 11.16
N ASP A 42 1.03 4.90 11.83
CA ASP A 42 1.50 6.24 12.22
C ASP A 42 1.83 7.09 10.99
N VAL A 43 2.36 6.49 9.93
CA VAL A 43 2.63 7.14 8.64
C VAL A 43 1.33 7.57 7.97
N VAL A 44 0.31 6.71 7.96
CA VAL A 44 -1.02 7.03 7.41
C VAL A 44 -1.61 8.22 8.16
N HIS A 45 -1.66 8.15 9.49
CA HIS A 45 -2.20 9.24 10.31
C HIS A 45 -1.43 10.56 10.12
N LYS A 46 -0.09 10.51 10.08
CA LYS A 46 0.75 11.70 9.85
C LYS A 46 0.49 12.29 8.47
N THR A 47 0.34 11.46 7.45
CA THR A 47 0.08 11.88 6.08
C THR A 47 -1.30 12.50 5.94
N CYS A 48 -2.34 11.86 6.47
CA CYS A 48 -3.69 12.42 6.49
C CYS A 48 -3.74 13.78 7.20
N ARG A 49 -3.09 13.92 8.38
CA ARG A 49 -3.00 15.21 9.08
C ARG A 49 -2.28 16.28 8.26
N ARG A 50 -1.11 15.94 7.71
CA ARG A 50 -0.27 16.88 6.94
C ARG A 50 -0.96 17.38 5.68
N LEU A 51 -1.64 16.48 4.98
CA LEU A 51 -2.32 16.78 3.72
C LEU A 51 -3.81 17.17 3.90
N LYS A 52 -4.30 17.23 5.15
CA LYS A 52 -5.70 17.49 5.50
C LYS A 52 -6.67 16.54 4.77
N LEU A 53 -6.32 15.25 4.73
CA LEU A 53 -7.13 14.20 4.12
C LEU A 53 -7.94 13.46 5.18
N ASP A 54 -9.18 13.11 4.82
CA ASP A 54 -10.02 12.27 5.65
C ASP A 54 -9.70 10.78 5.50
N LEU A 55 -9.34 10.36 4.29
CA LEU A 55 -9.15 8.95 3.91
C LEU A 55 -8.16 8.83 2.75
N ILE A 56 -7.30 7.81 2.81
CA ILE A 56 -6.50 7.34 1.67
C ILE A 56 -7.20 6.12 1.07
N ILE A 57 -7.45 6.15 -0.25
CA ILE A 57 -8.04 5.03 -1.00
C ILE A 57 -6.96 4.46 -1.92
N ARG A 58 -6.73 3.14 -1.86
CA ARG A 58 -5.75 2.45 -2.70
C ARG A 58 -6.22 1.05 -3.13
N ALA A 59 -5.41 0.37 -3.95
CA ALA A 59 -5.64 -1.01 -4.41
C ALA A 59 -4.43 -1.92 -4.09
N HIS A 60 -3.95 -2.72 -5.04
CA HIS A 60 -2.66 -3.43 -5.05
C HIS A 60 -2.47 -4.63 -4.08
N GLN A 61 -3.21 -4.72 -2.96
CA GLN A 61 -3.27 -5.93 -2.13
C GLN A 61 -4.61 -6.64 -2.35
N VAL A 62 -4.57 -7.96 -2.52
CA VAL A 62 -5.77 -8.80 -2.57
C VAL A 62 -6.50 -8.70 -1.23
N MET A 63 -7.82 -8.54 -1.27
CA MET A 63 -8.68 -8.47 -0.09
C MET A 63 -9.79 -9.51 -0.21
N GLU A 64 -9.94 -10.34 0.82
CA GLU A 64 -10.91 -11.45 0.86
C GLU A 64 -12.34 -11.00 0.53
N ASN A 65 -12.79 -9.90 1.16
CA ASN A 65 -14.12 -9.32 0.93
C ASN A 65 -14.12 -8.19 -0.12
N GLY A 66 -13.09 -8.11 -0.96
CA GLY A 66 -12.92 -7.06 -1.95
C GLY A 66 -12.56 -5.68 -1.38
N TYR A 67 -12.49 -5.53 -0.06
CA TYR A 67 -11.92 -4.33 0.59
C TYR A 67 -11.41 -4.63 2.00
N GLY A 68 -10.58 -3.73 2.53
CA GLY A 68 -10.08 -3.80 3.91
C GLY A 68 -9.68 -2.41 4.44
N PHE A 69 -9.98 -2.16 5.71
CA PHE A 69 -9.58 -0.92 6.39
C PHE A 69 -8.28 -1.09 7.17
N PHE A 70 -7.52 -0.01 7.28
CA PHE A 70 -6.28 0.09 8.04
C PHE A 70 -6.18 1.44 8.76
N ALA A 71 -5.34 1.54 9.80
CA ALA A 71 -5.07 2.78 10.55
C ALA A 71 -6.35 3.46 11.05
N GLY A 72 -7.19 2.72 11.79
CA GLY A 72 -8.45 3.27 12.32
C GLY A 72 -9.40 3.81 11.24
N ARG A 73 -9.50 3.10 10.11
CA ARG A 73 -10.29 3.49 8.92
C ARG A 73 -9.82 4.76 8.21
N LYS A 74 -8.56 5.18 8.40
CA LYS A 74 -7.93 6.28 7.64
C LYS A 74 -7.29 5.85 6.33
N LEU A 75 -7.21 4.54 6.08
CA LEU A 75 -6.86 3.97 4.79
C LEU A 75 -7.83 2.83 4.46
N VAL A 76 -8.25 2.75 3.20
CA VAL A 76 -8.99 1.62 2.64
C VAL A 76 -8.27 1.07 1.41
N THR A 77 -8.14 -0.25 1.38
CA THR A 77 -7.73 -0.99 0.19
C THR A 77 -8.97 -1.56 -0.48
N ILE A 78 -9.10 -1.37 -1.80
CA ILE A 78 -10.17 -1.91 -2.63
C ILE A 78 -9.56 -2.90 -3.62
N PHE A 79 -10.19 -4.06 -3.78
CA PHE A 79 -9.80 -5.09 -4.72
C PHE A 79 -11.03 -5.62 -5.47
N SER A 80 -11.05 -5.45 -6.80
CA SER A 80 -12.26 -5.65 -7.62
C SER A 80 -12.17 -6.84 -8.58
N ALA A 81 -11.19 -7.72 -8.41
CA ALA A 81 -11.06 -8.95 -9.18
C ALA A 81 -11.54 -10.14 -8.33
N PRO A 82 -12.81 -10.57 -8.42
CA PRO A 82 -13.28 -11.75 -7.68
C PRO A 82 -12.60 -13.03 -8.19
N LEU A 83 -12.50 -14.05 -7.32
CA LEU A 83 -11.87 -15.34 -7.65
C LEU A 83 -10.42 -15.19 -8.17
N TYR A 84 -9.71 -14.15 -7.70
CA TYR A 84 -8.36 -13.87 -8.15
C TYR A 84 -7.43 -15.05 -7.85
N ALA A 85 -6.80 -15.58 -8.90
CA ALA A 85 -5.97 -16.79 -8.87
C ALA A 85 -6.70 -18.10 -8.51
N GLU A 86 -8.04 -18.13 -8.48
CA GLU A 86 -8.83 -19.36 -8.31
C GLU A 86 -9.28 -19.97 -9.65
N LEU A 87 -9.15 -19.24 -10.76
CA LEU A 87 -9.29 -19.78 -12.10
C LEU A 87 -7.93 -20.27 -12.61
N VAL A 88 -7.55 -21.47 -12.17
CA VAL A 88 -6.54 -22.32 -12.81
C VAL A 88 -7.16 -23.67 -13.13
#